data_AF-D8MJP0-F1
#
_entry.id   AF-D8MJP0-F1
#
_cell.length_a   1.000
_cell.length_b   1.000
_cell.length_c   1.000
_cell.angle_alpha   90.00
_cell.angle_beta   90.00
_cell.angle_gamma   90.00
#
_symmetry.space_group_name_H-M   'P 1'
#
loop_
_entity.id
_entity.type
_entity.pdbx_description
1 polymer ?
#
loop_
_entity_poly.entity_id
_entity_poly.type
_entity_poly.pdbx_seq_one_letter_code
_entity_poly.pdbx_strand_id
1 'polypeptide(L)'
;MTSKWQWLIHQLTRKLWFRASLYAILAVATALVSISLKSYIPDSLSGLIGAGAVDKILAILASSMLAVTTFSLNIMVSAYSAASASVTPRATRLLVEDSTTQNVLATFIGSFLFSLVGIVALGMGGIR
;
A
#
# COMPACT_ATOMS: atom_id res chain seq x y z
N MET A 1 12.96 -29.96 10.04
CA MET A 1 11.62 -29.70 10.63
C MET A 1 11.23 -28.21 10.62
N THR A 2 11.70 -27.41 9.64
CA THR A 2 11.43 -25.96 9.51
C THR A 2 10.23 -25.61 8.61
N SER A 3 9.52 -26.63 8.11
CA SER A 3 8.64 -26.52 6.94
C SER A 3 7.29 -25.82 7.17
N LYS A 4 6.67 -25.96 8.35
CA LYS A 4 5.31 -25.42 8.58
C LYS A 4 5.29 -23.90 8.72
N TRP A 5 6.26 -23.34 9.44
CA TRP A 5 6.35 -21.90 9.66
C TRP A 5 6.73 -21.13 8.40
N GLN A 6 7.70 -21.63 7.63
CA GLN A 6 8.08 -21.03 6.35
C GLN A 6 6.91 -21.08 5.36
N TRP A 7 6.17 -22.19 5.31
CA TRP A 7 4.99 -22.34 4.46
C TRP A 7 3.86 -21.39 4.88
N LEU A 8 3.57 -21.28 6.18
CA LEU A 8 2.55 -20.38 6.70
C LEU A 8 2.89 -18.90 6.41
N ILE A 9 4.15 -18.51 6.59
CA ILE A 9 4.64 -17.17 6.22
C ILE A 9 4.51 -16.94 4.72
N HIS A 10 4.88 -17.92 3.89
CA HIS A 10 4.78 -17.82 2.44
C HIS A 10 3.33 -17.72 1.94
N GLN A 11 2.38 -18.29 2.69
CA GLN A 11 0.95 -18.20 2.40
C GLN A 11 0.34 -16.89 2.92
N LEU A 12 0.85 -16.36 4.04
CA LEU A 12 0.50 -15.03 4.54
C LEU A 12 1.00 -13.90 3.63
N THR A 13 2.24 -13.99 3.13
CA THR A 13 2.83 -12.97 2.24
C THR A 13 2.14 -12.88 0.88
N ARG A 14 1.44 -13.95 0.48
CA ARG A 14 0.59 -13.98 -0.73
C ARG A 14 -0.75 -13.29 -0.54
N LYS A 15 -1.18 -13.01 0.69
CA LYS A 15 -2.45 -12.31 0.95
C LYS A 15 -2.26 -10.80 0.85
N LEU A 16 -3.15 -10.18 0.08
CA LEU A 16 -3.26 -8.73 -0.13
C LEU A 16 -3.16 -7.91 1.17
N TRP A 17 -3.82 -8.37 2.24
CA TRP A 17 -3.90 -7.68 3.52
C TRP A 17 -2.56 -7.51 4.26
N PHE A 18 -1.60 -8.42 4.01
CA PHE A 18 -0.35 -8.50 4.78
C PHE A 18 0.65 -7.50 4.22
N ARG A 19 0.68 -7.38 2.90
CA ARG A 19 1.47 -6.37 2.21
C ARG A 19 0.93 -4.97 2.50
N ALA A 20 -0.39 -4.78 2.41
CA ALA A 20 -1.01 -3.50 2.75
C ALA A 20 -0.72 -3.07 4.20
N SER A 21 -0.83 -3.99 5.16
CA SER A 21 -0.49 -3.70 6.56
C SER A 21 0.99 -3.41 6.77
N LEU A 22 1.89 -4.10 6.05
CA LEU A 22 3.32 -3.81 6.08
C LEU A 22 3.61 -2.37 5.61
N TYR A 23 3.03 -1.92 4.49
CA TYR A 23 3.19 -0.55 4.03
C TYR A 23 2.65 0.48 5.04
N ALA A 24 1.51 0.20 5.68
CA ALA A 24 0.97 1.06 6.72
C ALA A 24 1.90 1.14 7.95
N ILE A 25 2.41 0.00 8.42
CA ILE A 25 3.35 -0.06 9.54
C ILE A 25 4.64 0.70 9.20
N LEU A 26 5.20 0.49 8.00
CA LEU A 26 6.39 1.19 7.55
C LEU A 26 6.16 2.72 7.46
N ALA A 27 4.98 3.14 7.02
CA ALA A 27 4.63 4.56 6.97
C ALA A 27 4.59 5.18 8.37
N VAL A 28 3.93 4.51 9.32
CA VAL A 28 3.85 4.97 10.72
C VAL A 28 5.25 4.99 11.35
N ALA A 29 6.04 3.93 11.14
CA ALA A 29 7.42 3.88 11.61
C ALA A 29 8.25 5.03 11.05
N THR A 30 8.12 5.32 9.74
CA THR A 30 8.80 6.45 9.10
C THR A 30 8.39 7.79 9.71
N ALA A 31 7.10 7.98 10.00
CA ALA A 31 6.60 9.18 10.66
C ALA A 31 7.17 9.35 12.09
N LEU A 32 7.22 8.26 12.88
CA LEU A 32 7.79 8.28 14.23
C LEU A 32 9.31 8.54 14.22
N VAL A 33 10.03 7.93 13.28
CA VAL A 33 11.47 8.16 13.08
C VAL A 33 11.71 9.61 12.70
N SER A 34 10.89 10.20 11.83
CA SER A 34 11.00 11.61 11.44
C SER A 34 10.94 12.57 12.64
N ILE A 35 10.03 12.33 13.60
CA ILE A 35 9.93 13.13 14.83
C ILE A 35 11.23 13.07 15.64
N SER A 36 11.85 11.89 15.75
CA SER A 36 13.08 11.70 16.51
C SER A 36 14.30 12.32 15.81
N LEU A 37 14.33 12.31 14.48
CA LEU A 37 15.42 12.88 13.68
C LEU A 37 15.34 14.40 13.55
N LYS A 38 14.18 15.01 13.83
CA LYS A 38 13.97 16.47 13.72
C LYS A 38 15.05 17.28 14.44
N SER A 39 15.49 16.85 15.63
CA SER A 39 16.52 17.55 16.41
C SER A 39 17.91 17.55 15.77
N TYR A 40 18.17 16.68 14.80
CA TYR A 40 19.44 16.59 14.09
C TYR A 40 19.44 17.26 12.72
N ILE A 41 18.28 17.73 12.24
CA ILE A 41 18.11 18.32 10.91
C ILE A 41 18.27 19.85 11.02
N PRO A 42 19.24 20.48 10.34
CA PRO A 42 19.35 21.93 10.29
C PRO A 42 18.13 22.57 9.63
N ASP A 43 17.64 23.69 10.16
CA ASP A 43 16.47 24.41 9.62
C ASP A 43 16.62 24.80 8.13
N SER A 44 17.85 25.01 7.67
CA SER A 44 18.17 25.28 6.27
C SER A 44 17.83 24.13 5.33
N LEU A 45 17.96 22.87 5.77
CA LEU A 45 17.60 21.68 5.00
C LEU A 45 16.08 21.47 4.97
N SER A 46 15.39 21.75 6.08
CA SER A 46 13.93 21.66 6.19
C SER A 46 13.24 22.66 5.25
N GLY A 47 13.82 23.86 5.08
CA GLY A 47 13.33 24.84 4.11
C GLY A 47 13.60 24.50 2.63
N LEU A 48 14.67 23.72 2.36
CA LEU A 48 15.02 23.25 1.01
C LEU A 48 14.17 22.07 0.55
N ILE A 49 13.84 21.15 1.46
CA ILE A 49 12.91 20.03 1.22
C ILE A 49 11.50 20.61 1.35
N GLY A 50 11.00 21.24 0.28
CA GLY A 50 9.72 21.95 0.30
C GLY A 50 8.57 21.06 0.80
N ALA A 51 8.17 21.21 2.06
CA ALA A 51 7.12 20.41 2.70
C ALA A 51 5.80 20.47 1.91
N GLY A 52 5.49 21.63 1.30
CA GLY A 52 4.33 21.79 0.43
C GLY A 52 4.44 21.03 -0.91
N ALA A 53 5.65 20.81 -1.43
CA ALA A 53 5.84 19.97 -2.61
C ALA A 53 5.63 18.49 -2.27
N VAL A 54 6.15 18.04 -1.13
CA VAL A 54 5.93 16.66 -0.63
C VAL A 54 4.45 16.42 -0.36
N ASP A 55 3.77 17.33 0.33
CA ASP A 55 2.32 17.24 0.59
C ASP A 55 1.51 17.11 -0.70
N LYS A 56 1.79 17.95 -1.71
CA LYS A 56 1.14 17.85 -3.03
C LYS A 56 1.39 16.50 -3.70
N ILE A 57 2.62 15.98 -3.67
CA ILE A 57 2.94 14.68 -4.26
C ILE A 57 2.20 13.57 -3.54
N LEU A 58 2.22 13.55 -2.20
CA LEU A 58 1.51 12.55 -1.43
C LEU A 58 -0.01 12.62 -1.66
N ALA A 59 -0.60 13.82 -1.77
CA ALA A 59 -2.02 13.99 -2.07
C ALA A 59 -2.38 13.44 -3.46
N ILE A 60 -1.55 13.72 -4.49
CA ILE A 60 -1.72 13.16 -5.84
C ILE A 60 -1.61 11.63 -5.79
N LEU A 61 -0.61 11.08 -5.10
CA LEU A 61 -0.44 9.64 -4.94
C LEU A 61 -1.63 9.01 -4.21
N ALA A 62 -2.11 9.61 -3.14
CA ALA A 62 -3.24 9.10 -2.39
C ALA A 62 -4.51 9.03 -3.27
N SER A 63 -4.86 10.12 -3.94
CA SER A 63 -6.05 10.13 -4.79
C SER A 63 -5.94 9.18 -5.98
N SER A 64 -4.80 9.23 -6.69
CA SER A 64 -4.58 8.39 -7.88
C SER A 64 -4.50 6.90 -7.56
N MET A 65 -3.82 6.50 -6.48
CA MET A 65 -3.66 5.09 -6.13
C MET A 65 -4.97 4.49 -5.60
N LEU A 66 -5.80 5.27 -4.91
CA LEU A 66 -7.16 4.84 -4.54
C LEU A 66 -8.03 4.62 -5.79
N ALA A 67 -7.99 5.55 -6.74
CA ALA A 67 -8.74 5.45 -7.99
C ALA A 67 -8.29 4.24 -8.84
N VAL A 68 -6.98 4.08 -9.02
CA VAL A 68 -6.38 2.94 -9.74
C VAL A 68 -6.73 1.62 -9.04
N THR A 69 -6.63 1.55 -7.71
CA THR A 69 -7.04 0.35 -6.96
C THR A 69 -8.50 0.02 -7.20
N THR A 70 -9.39 1.00 -7.09
CA THR A 70 -10.83 0.81 -7.27
C THR A 70 -11.14 0.31 -8.68
N PHE A 71 -10.54 0.93 -9.69
CA PHE A 71 -10.67 0.52 -11.08
C PHE A 71 -10.18 -0.92 -11.32
N SER A 72 -8.98 -1.24 -10.83
CA SER A 72 -8.40 -2.59 -10.96
C SER A 72 -9.20 -3.66 -10.22
N LEU A 73 -9.71 -3.36 -9.02
CA LEU A 73 -10.61 -4.26 -8.28
C LEU A 73 -11.90 -4.51 -9.07
N ASN A 74 -12.48 -3.48 -9.67
CA ASN A 74 -13.71 -3.61 -10.45
C ASN A 74 -13.51 -4.45 -11.72
N ILE A 75 -12.40 -4.25 -12.44
CA ILE A 75 -12.02 -5.08 -13.59
C ILE A 75 -11.88 -6.54 -13.17
N MET A 76 -11.16 -6.82 -12.07
CA MET A 76 -11.01 -8.19 -11.58
C MET A 76 -12.36 -8.83 -11.26
N VAL A 77 -13.22 -8.14 -10.50
CA VAL A 77 -14.54 -8.68 -10.12
C VAL A 77 -15.39 -8.95 -11.36
N SER A 78 -15.34 -8.07 -12.35
CA SER A 78 -16.04 -8.24 -13.62
C SER A 78 -15.47 -9.39 -14.46
N ALA A 79 -14.15 -9.58 -14.49
CA ALA A 79 -13.51 -10.72 -15.13
C ALA A 79 -13.89 -12.04 -14.43
N TYR A 80 -13.98 -12.04 -13.09
CA TYR A 80 -14.41 -13.19 -12.31
C TYR A 80 -15.88 -13.53 -12.55
N SER A 81 -16.77 -12.53 -12.60
CA SER A 81 -18.19 -12.75 -12.88
C SER A 81 -18.38 -13.32 -14.28
N ALA A 82 -17.69 -12.78 -15.29
CA ALA A 82 -17.71 -13.30 -16.66
C ALA A 82 -17.18 -14.74 -16.75
N ALA A 83 -16.05 -15.05 -16.11
CA ALA A 83 -15.52 -16.41 -16.08
C ALA A 83 -16.45 -17.40 -15.36
N SER A 84 -17.10 -16.97 -14.28
CA SER A 84 -18.05 -17.81 -13.53
C SER A 84 -19.31 -18.14 -14.32
N ALA A 85 -19.67 -17.29 -15.30
CA ALA A 85 -20.80 -17.51 -16.19
C ALA A 85 -20.48 -18.46 -17.36
N SER A 86 -19.20 -18.73 -17.67
CA SER A 86 -18.80 -19.47 -18.88
C SER A 86 -17.90 -20.70 -18.66
N VAL A 87 -17.41 -20.97 -17.43
CA VAL A 87 -16.48 -22.09 -17.14
C VAL A 87 -16.90 -22.85 -15.86
N THR A 88 -16.55 -24.13 -15.75
CA THR A 88 -16.83 -24.96 -14.56
C THR A 88 -16.19 -24.40 -13.26
N PRO A 89 -16.84 -24.54 -12.07
CA PRO A 89 -16.43 -23.90 -10.81
C PRO A 89 -15.01 -24.17 -10.30
N ARG A 90 -14.30 -25.15 -10.89
CA ARG A 90 -12.90 -25.47 -10.55
C ARG A 90 -11.90 -24.55 -11.28
N ALA A 91 -12.20 -24.08 -12.48
CA ALA A 91 -11.30 -23.21 -13.25
C ALA A 91 -11.38 -21.74 -12.79
N THR A 92 -12.55 -21.30 -12.32
CA THR A 92 -12.75 -19.94 -11.77
C THR A 92 -11.99 -19.69 -10.48
N ARG A 93 -11.81 -20.71 -9.62
CA ARG A 93 -10.97 -20.59 -8.41
C ARG A 93 -9.49 -20.37 -8.71
N LEU A 94 -8.97 -20.98 -9.79
CA LEU A 94 -7.57 -20.84 -10.21
C LEU A 94 -7.25 -19.44 -10.74
N LEU A 95 -8.23 -18.73 -11.32
CA LEU A 95 -8.06 -17.35 -11.78
C LEU A 95 -8.08 -16.34 -10.61
N VAL A 96 -8.90 -16.59 -9.59
CA VAL A 96 -9.04 -15.75 -8.38
C VAL A 96 -7.80 -15.79 -7.48
N GLU A 97 -7.02 -16.88 -7.58
CA GLU A 97 -5.77 -17.07 -6.83
C GLU A 97 -4.53 -16.51 -7.53
N ASP A 98 -4.66 -15.73 -8.60
CA ASP A 98 -3.48 -15.13 -9.23
C ASP A 98 -2.80 -14.13 -8.29
N SER A 99 -1.70 -14.62 -7.70
CA SER A 99 -0.84 -13.88 -6.80
C SER A 99 -0.22 -12.64 -7.46
N THR A 100 -0.09 -12.61 -8.79
CA THR A 100 0.45 -11.45 -9.52
C THR A 100 -0.51 -10.26 -9.39
N THR A 101 -1.78 -10.49 -9.67
CA THR A 101 -2.81 -9.45 -9.57
C THR A 101 -2.99 -8.98 -8.13
N GLN A 102 -3.02 -9.91 -7.15
CA GLN A 102 -3.08 -9.55 -5.73
C GLN A 102 -1.85 -8.75 -5.27
N ASN A 103 -0.67 -9.06 -5.80
CA ASN A 103 0.56 -8.33 -5.48
C ASN A 103 0.54 -6.88 -5.99
N VAL A 104 0.03 -6.67 -7.21
CA VAL A 104 -0.10 -5.33 -7.81
C VAL A 104 -1.09 -4.49 -7.00
N LEU A 105 -2.27 -5.02 -6.72
CA LEU A 105 -3.29 -4.33 -5.93
C LEU A 105 -2.84 -4.01 -4.51
N ALA A 106 -2.12 -4.93 -3.86
CA ALA A 106 -1.56 -4.68 -2.55
C ALA A 106 -0.54 -3.53 -2.56
N THR A 107 0.18 -3.35 -3.67
CA THR A 107 1.15 -2.26 -3.84
C THR A 107 0.42 -0.93 -4.05
N PHE A 108 -0.67 -0.91 -4.84
CA PHE A 108 -1.49 0.29 -4.99
C PHE A 108 -2.11 0.73 -3.66
N ILE A 109 -2.74 -0.19 -2.92
CA ILE A 109 -3.29 0.09 -1.58
C ILE A 109 -2.19 0.51 -0.62
N GLY A 110 -1.04 -0.16 -0.65
CA GLY A 110 0.10 0.18 0.20
C GLY A 110 0.63 1.58 -0.03
N SER A 111 0.78 1.98 -1.29
CA SER A 111 1.20 3.33 -1.67
C SER A 111 0.17 4.40 -1.29
N PHE A 112 -1.13 4.09 -1.39
CA PHE A 112 -2.20 4.95 -0.87
C PHE A 112 -2.10 5.14 0.64
N LEU A 113 -1.97 4.04 1.41
CA LEU A 113 -1.86 4.08 2.87
C LEU A 113 -0.60 4.84 3.31
N PHE A 114 0.54 4.60 2.65
CA PHE A 114 1.78 5.31 2.93
C PHE A 114 1.61 6.82 2.71
N SER A 115 0.97 7.20 1.59
CA SER A 115 0.73 8.60 1.28
C SER A 115 -0.20 9.26 2.27
N LEU A 116 -1.28 8.58 2.69
CA LEU A 116 -2.22 9.07 3.69
C LEU A 116 -1.54 9.30 5.04
N VAL A 117 -0.74 8.35 5.51
CA VAL A 117 0.01 8.49 6.76
C VAL A 117 1.01 9.65 6.67
N GLY A 118 1.70 9.80 5.53
CA GLY A 118 2.63 10.91 5.31
C GLY A 118 1.94 12.28 5.35
N ILE A 119 0.78 12.43 4.70
CA ILE A 119 -0.03 13.67 4.74
C ILE A 119 -0.47 13.98 6.17
N VAL A 120 -0.97 12.97 6.89
CA VAL A 120 -1.40 13.13 8.29
C VAL A 120 -0.22 13.54 9.19
N ALA A 121 0.96 12.94 8.99
CA ALA A 121 2.16 13.28 9.74
C ALA A 121 2.65 14.71 9.45
N LEU A 122 2.60 15.16 8.19
CA LEU A 122 2.90 16.54 7.79
C LEU A 122 1.88 17.54 8.35
N GLY A 123 0.59 17.21 8.27
CA GLY A 123 -0.52 18.07 8.68
C GLY A 123 -0.65 18.26 10.19
N MET A 124 -0.30 17.25 11.01
CA MET A 124 -0.33 17.34 12.47
C MET A 124 0.81 18.19 13.08
N GLY A 125 1.66 18.84 12.28
CA GLY A 125 2.70 19.73 12.79
C GLY A 125 3.93 19.03 13.37
N GLY A 126 4.07 17.70 13.19
CA GLY A 126 5.27 16.96 13.63
C GLY A 126 6.55 17.35 12.89
N ILE A 127 6.42 17.97 11.70
CA ILE A 127 7.52 18.24 10.76
C ILE A 127 7.65 19.74 10.41
N ARG A 128 6.96 20.63 11.11
CA ARG A 128 7.14 22.10 11.01
C ARG A 128 8.13 22.63 12.02
#